data_AF-A0A183DXQ6-F1
#
_entry.id   AF-A0A183DXQ6-F1
#
_cell.length_a   1.000
_cell.length_b   1.000
_cell.length_c   1.000
_cell.angle_alpha   90.00
_cell.angle_beta   90.00
_cell.angle_gamma   90.00
#
_symmetry.space_group_name_H-M   'P 1'
#
loop_
_entity.id
_entity.type
_entity.pdbx_description
1 polymer ?
#
loop_
_entity_poly.entity_id
_entity_poly.type
_entity_poly.pdbx_seq_one_letter_code
_entity_poly.pdbx_strand_id
1 'polypeptide(L)' 'MRIFLVDELLVYVMNALVGLITEPEPDHPLRADLAEEFAKDRKKFNKNAEDFTKKFAVKRPEGY' A
#
# COMPACT_ATOMS: atom_id res chain seq x y z
N MET A 1 -27.92 -15.05 -10.67
CA MET A 1 -27.34 -14.92 -9.31
C MET A 1 -25.87 -15.35 -9.31
N ARG A 2 -25.01 -14.65 -10.09
CA ARG A 2 -23.57 -14.97 -10.20
C ARG A 2 -22.67 -13.73 -10.39
N ILE A 3 -23.26 -12.56 -10.65
CA ILE A 3 -22.54 -11.29 -10.87
C ILE A 3 -22.27 -10.58 -9.51
N PHE A 4 -23.24 -10.53 -8.61
CA PHE A 4 -23.10 -9.88 -7.28
C PHE A 4 -21.97 -10.43 -6.40
N LEU A 5 -21.63 -11.72 -6.53
CA LEU A 5 -20.57 -12.35 -5.74
C LEU A 5 -19.15 -11.91 -6.14
N VAL A 6 -18.95 -11.48 -7.38
CA VAL A 6 -17.64 -11.01 -7.86
C VAL A 6 -17.36 -9.59 -7.40
N ASP A 7 -18.39 -8.73 -7.38
CA ASP A 7 -18.25 -7.33 -6.97
C ASP A 7 -17.91 -7.22 -5.47
N GLU A 8 -18.57 -8.00 -4.60
CA GLU A 8 -18.23 -8.01 -3.17
C GLU A 8 -16.83 -8.57 -2.91
N LEU A 9 -16.43 -9.62 -3.63
CA LEU A 9 -15.09 -10.20 -3.49
C LEU A 9 -14.02 -9.22 -3.96
N LEU A 10 -14.26 -8.48 -5.06
CA LEU A 10 -13.33 -7.47 -5.55
C LEU A 10 -13.17 -6.33 -4.54
N VAL A 11 -14.27 -5.81 -3.99
CA VAL A 11 -14.22 -4.76 -2.97
C VAL A 11 -13.46 -5.24 -1.72
N TYR A 12 -13.68 -6.48 -1.29
CA TYR A 12 -12.93 -7.07 -0.18
C TYR A 12 -11.42 -7.11 -0.45
N VAL A 13 -11.01 -7.62 -1.61
CA VAL A 13 -9.59 -7.68 -2.00
C VAL A 13 -8.98 -6.26 -2.10
N MET A 14 -9.70 -5.31 -2.70
CA MET A 14 -9.24 -3.92 -2.80
C MET A 14 -9.03 -3.30 -1.41
N ASN A 15 -9.96 -3.50 -0.49
CA ASN A 15 -9.84 -2.98 0.88
C ASN A 15 -8.66 -3.63 1.63
N ALA A 16 -8.43 -4.93 1.45
CA ALA A 16 -7.27 -5.61 2.05
C ALA A 16 -5.95 -5.01 1.53
N LEU A 17 -5.85 -4.75 0.24
CA LEU A 17 -4.67 -4.12 -0.36
C LEU A 17 -4.46 -2.68 0.13
N VAL A 18 -5.53 -1.89 0.25
CA VAL A 18 -5.46 -0.53 0.83
C VAL A 18 -4.99 -0.58 2.29
N GLY A 19 -5.46 -1.58 3.05
CA GLY A 19 -5.01 -1.83 4.42
C GLY A 19 -3.50 -2.04 4.49
N LEU A 20 -2.94 -2.94 3.67
CA LEU A 20 -1.50 -3.23 3.65
C LEU A 20 -0.63 -2.03 3.22
N ILE A 21 -1.14 -1.17 2.34
CA ILE A 21 -0.43 0.05 1.94
C ILE A 21 -0.43 1.08 3.08
N THR A 22 -1.54 1.17 3.81
CA THR A 22 -1.72 2.12 4.92
C THR A 22 -0.93 1.69 6.15
N GLU A 23 -0.95 0.40 6.47
CA GLU A 23 -0.27 -0.23 7.58
C GLU A 23 0.54 -1.44 7.06
N PRO A 24 1.81 -1.22 6.67
CA PRO A 24 2.66 -2.30 6.20
C PRO A 24 2.94 -3.36 7.29
N GLU A 25 3.06 -4.63 6.89
CA GLU A 25 3.42 -5.75 7.76
C GLU A 25 4.93 -6.08 7.65
N PRO A 26 5.79 -5.56 8.54
CA PRO A 26 7.23 -5.78 8.47
C PRO A 26 7.67 -7.21 8.82
N ASP A 27 6.82 -8.00 9.49
CA ASP A 27 7.11 -9.38 9.89
C ASP A 27 6.92 -10.39 8.74
N HIS A 28 6.17 -10.01 7.71
CA HIS A 28 5.93 -10.82 6.51
C HIS A 28 6.25 -10.05 5.22
N PRO A 29 7.47 -9.51 5.06
CA PRO A 29 7.75 -8.58 3.99
C PRO A 29 8.10 -9.29 2.68
N LEU A 30 7.64 -8.74 1.56
CA LEU A 30 8.17 -9.09 0.24
C LEU A 30 9.57 -8.48 0.01
N ARG A 31 9.86 -7.36 0.67
CA ARG A 31 11.12 -6.62 0.57
C ARG A 31 11.73 -6.43 1.95
N ALA A 32 12.63 -7.33 2.32
CA ALA A 32 13.25 -7.36 3.64
C ALA A 32 14.07 -6.08 3.94
N ASP A 33 14.73 -5.51 2.93
CA ASP A 33 15.48 -4.25 3.03
C ASP A 33 14.59 -3.08 3.49
N LEU A 34 13.42 -2.95 2.88
CA LEU A 34 12.45 -1.92 3.24
C LEU A 34 11.80 -2.19 4.58
N ALA A 35 11.51 -3.45 4.92
CA ALA A 35 10.93 -3.81 6.21
C ALA A 35 11.88 -3.51 7.36
N GLU A 36 13.18 -3.77 7.17
CA GLU A 36 14.20 -3.41 8.15
C GLU A 36 14.31 -1.88 8.31
N GLU A 37 14.32 -1.13 7.21
CA GLU A 37 14.30 0.35 7.27
C GLU A 37 13.02 0.87 7.94
N PHE A 38 11.87 0.29 7.61
CA PHE A 38 10.57 0.58 8.22
C PHE A 38 10.61 0.37 9.74
N ALA A 39 11.18 -0.74 10.21
CA ALA A 39 11.26 -1.08 11.63
C ALA A 39 12.31 -0.26 12.41
N LYS A 40 13.47 0.01 11.81
CA LYS A 40 14.63 0.63 12.49
C LYS A 40 14.71 2.15 12.33
N ASP A 41 14.26 2.68 11.19
CA ASP A 41 14.30 4.12 10.87
C ASP A 41 13.05 4.56 10.09
N ARG A 42 11.92 4.63 10.81
CA ARG A 42 10.63 5.09 10.29
C ARG A 42 10.72 6.44 9.58
N LYS A 43 11.57 7.36 10.05
CA LYS A 43 11.69 8.71 9.48
C LYS A 43 12.33 8.66 8.10
N LYS A 44 13.42 7.90 7.94
CA LYS A 44 14.07 7.68 6.66
C LYS A 44 13.16 6.94 5.69
N PHE A 45 12.49 5.88 6.14
CA PHE A 45 11.50 5.15 5.34
C PHE A 45 10.43 6.10 4.77
N ASN A 46 9.79 6.90 5.63
CA ASN A 46 8.72 7.81 5.21
C ASN A 46 9.20 8.84 4.18
N LYS A 47 10.40 9.40 4.37
CA LYS A 47 10.99 10.34 3.40
C LYS A 47 11.24 9.67 2.06
N ASN A 48 11.84 8.48 2.06
CA ASN A 48 12.11 7.72 0.85
C ASN A 48 10.81 7.35 0.12
N ALA A 49 9.78 6.93 0.86
CA ALA A 49 8.47 6.61 0.31
C ALA A 49 7.81 7.84 -0.33
N GLU A 50 7.91 9.01 0.31
CA GLU A 50 7.41 10.28 -0.23
C GLU A 50 8.12 10.66 -1.53
N ASP A 51 9.46 10.61 -1.54
CA ASP A 51 10.27 10.94 -2.72
C ASP A 51 10.02 9.95 -3.88
N PHE A 52 9.86 8.66 -3.56
CA PHE A 52 9.50 7.64 -4.55
C PHE A 52 8.10 7.87 -5.13
N THR A 53 7.12 8.19 -4.28
CA THR A 53 5.76 8.50 -4.69
C THR A 53 5.73 9.71 -5.62
N LYS A 54 6.43 10.80 -5.28
CA LYS A 54 6.51 11.99 -6.14
C LYS A 54 7.08 11.70 -7.53
N LYS A 55 8.04 10.77 -7.61
CA LYS A 55 8.74 10.46 -8.87
C LYS A 55 7.97 9.48 -9.77
N PHE A 56 7.25 8.54 -9.19
CA PHE A 56 6.71 7.39 -9.92
C PHE A 56 5.20 7.20 -9.82
N ALA A 57 4.52 7.82 -8.85
CA ALA A 57 3.08 7.64 -8.72
C ALA A 57 2.31 8.37 -9.82
N VAL A 58 1.16 7.82 -10.17
CA VAL A 58 0.18 8.50 -11.03
C VAL A 58 -0.42 9.71 -10.32
N LYS A 59 -0.76 10.75 -11.07
CA LYS A 59 -1.45 11.92 -10.50
C LYS A 59 -2.78 11.47 -9.91
N ARG A 60 -3.04 11.88 -8.66
CA ARG A 60 -4.34 11.63 -8.01
C ARG A 60 -5.45 12.33 -8.82
N PRO A 61 -6.56 11.64 -9.14
CA PRO A 61 -7.71 12.28 -9.78
C PRO A 61 -8.25 13.43 -8.94
N GLU A 62 -8.61 14.53 -9.58
CA GLU A 62 -9.27 15.66 -8.91
C GLU A 62 -10.78 15.36 -8.83
N GLY A 63 -11.40 15.53 -7.65
CA GLY A 63 -12.87 15.57 -7.51
C GLY A 63 -13.60 14.27 -7.17
N TYR A 64 -12.98 13.31 -6.47
CA TYR A 64 -13.67 12.19 -5.82
C TYR A 64 -13.54 12.26 -4.30
#